data_AF-A0AAU5N6Q9-F1
#
_entry.id   AF-A0AAU5N6Q9-F1
#
_cell.length_a   1.000
_cell.length_b   1.000
_cell.length_c   1.000
_cell.angle_alpha   90.00
_cell.angle_beta   90.00
_cell.angle_gamma   90.00
#
_symmetry.space_group_name_H-M   'P 1'
#
loop_
_entity.id
_entity.type
_entity.pdbx_description
1 polymer ?
#
loop_
_entity_poly.entity_id
_entity_poly.type
_entity_poly.pdbx_seq_one_letter_code
_entity_poly.pdbx_strand_id
1 'polypeptide(L)'
;MLQRLAAERATGALMRDRGTLYLADGEVVHAESPATPGIDVLLTRGGALRREGWWDAVAEAGAGQRVGRHLVDSGRVPGGALELCHLGALYDAAFFALAPTRTPARFRYGVAHWIGPVRPVPVDAVQRETLRRRELLDRIWPDAAVDTAPLTRTGHPDDSPVPPGRRRVLERVDGVRTATDIAQELGRSAFHVLVDLRRLAAAGLVGPVPPAAARDAERIALPEVTADPDVALLRRLRAALEAL
;
A
#
# COMPACT_ATOMS: atom_id res chain seq x y z
N MET A 1 19.16 4.86 11.29
CA MET A 1 19.19 3.42 10.91
C MET A 1 19.25 3.22 9.40
N LEU A 2 18.25 3.65 8.62
CA LEU A 2 18.23 3.40 7.17
C LEU A 2 19.48 3.92 6.42
N GLN A 3 19.95 5.13 6.72
CA GLN A 3 21.21 5.67 6.18
C GLN A 3 22.45 4.84 6.54
N ARG A 4 22.48 4.25 7.75
CA ARG A 4 23.56 3.34 8.18
C ARG A 4 23.54 2.06 7.33
N LEU A 5 22.37 1.48 7.09
CA LEU A 5 22.21 0.30 6.25
C LEU A 5 22.63 0.56 4.79
N ALA A 6 22.36 1.76 4.28
CA ALA A 6 22.82 2.19 2.97
C ALA A 6 24.36 2.26 2.90
N ALA A 7 24.99 2.91 3.88
CA ALA A 7 26.44 3.03 3.97
C ALA A 7 27.15 1.67 4.12
N GLU A 8 26.52 0.74 4.85
CA GLU A 8 27.00 -0.64 5.02
C GLU A 8 26.71 -1.54 3.81
N ARG A 9 26.09 -1.01 2.74
CA ARG A 9 25.65 -1.77 1.56
C ARG A 9 24.80 -2.99 1.92
N ALA A 10 23.96 -2.84 2.95
CA ALA A 10 23.21 -3.95 3.51
C ALA A 10 22.17 -4.49 2.51
N THR A 11 22.04 -5.82 2.47
CA THR A 11 20.99 -6.53 1.74
C THR A 11 20.05 -7.20 2.74
N GLY A 12 18.76 -6.91 2.66
CA GLY A 12 17.78 -7.41 3.61
C GLY A 12 16.49 -6.59 3.64
N ALA A 13 15.63 -6.89 4.61
CA ALA A 13 14.35 -6.21 4.80
C ALA A 13 14.35 -5.36 6.07
N LEU A 14 14.06 -4.06 5.95
CA LEU A 14 13.78 -3.14 7.04
C LEU A 14 12.27 -3.11 7.31
N MET A 15 11.85 -3.73 8.41
CA MET A 15 10.47 -3.77 8.86
C MET A 15 10.16 -2.58 9.76
N ARG A 16 9.04 -1.91 9.46
CA ARG A 16 8.44 -0.81 10.22
C ARG A 16 6.99 -1.19 10.54
N ASP A 17 6.35 -0.41 11.38
CA ASP A 17 4.94 -0.61 11.76
C ASP A 17 3.97 -0.51 10.58
N ARG A 18 4.23 0.41 9.65
CA ARG A 18 3.35 0.68 8.50
C ARG A 18 3.90 0.18 7.16
N GLY A 19 4.94 -0.66 7.17
CA GLY A 19 5.46 -1.25 5.94
C GLY A 19 6.88 -1.77 6.04
N THR A 20 7.39 -2.25 4.93
CA THR A 20 8.71 -2.87 4.80
C THR A 20 9.46 -2.24 3.63
N LEU A 21 10.75 -1.96 3.82
CA LEU A 21 11.66 -1.59 2.73
C LEU A 21 12.63 -2.75 2.50
N TYR A 22 12.76 -3.19 1.25
CA TYR A 22 13.71 -4.19 0.83
C TYR A 22 14.93 -3.52 0.24
N LEU A 23 16.10 -3.84 0.79
CA LEU A 23 17.38 -3.32 0.37
C LEU A 23 18.20 -4.41 -0.32
N ALA A 24 18.91 -4.03 -1.37
CA ALA A 24 20.00 -4.80 -1.94
C ALA A 24 21.17 -3.86 -2.17
N ASP A 25 22.35 -4.24 -1.67
CA ASP A 25 23.59 -3.48 -1.88
C ASP A 25 23.50 -2.01 -1.41
N GLY A 26 22.71 -1.75 -0.36
CA GLY A 26 22.47 -0.42 0.19
C GLY A 26 21.40 0.41 -0.52
N GLU A 27 20.82 -0.08 -1.62
CA GLU A 27 19.75 0.59 -2.37
C GLU A 27 18.38 -0.03 -2.05
N VAL A 28 17.33 0.78 -2.10
CA VAL A 28 15.94 0.30 -1.95
C VAL A 28 15.50 -0.31 -3.27
N VAL A 29 15.27 -1.62 -3.28
CA VAL A 29 14.85 -2.37 -4.47
C VAL A 29 13.35 -2.65 -4.50
N HIS A 30 12.68 -2.59 -3.34
CA HIS A 30 11.23 -2.68 -3.25
C HIS A 30 10.72 -2.12 -1.92
N ALA A 31 9.43 -1.80 -1.83
CA ALA A 31 8.78 -1.47 -0.57
C ALA A 31 7.31 -1.91 -0.62
N GLU A 32 6.78 -2.30 0.54
CA GLU A 32 5.39 -2.71 0.71
C GLU A 32 4.75 -1.99 1.90
N SER A 33 3.49 -1.62 1.76
CA SER A 33 2.67 -1.08 2.85
C SER A 33 1.22 -1.53 2.67
N PRO A 34 0.53 -1.96 3.74
CA PRO A 34 -0.90 -2.25 3.66
C PRO A 34 -1.74 -0.99 3.35
N ALA A 35 -1.17 0.21 3.52
CA ALA A 35 -1.84 1.47 3.24
C ALA A 35 -1.84 1.86 1.75
N THR A 36 -1.23 1.05 0.87
CA THR A 36 -1.02 1.40 -0.54
C THR A 36 -1.28 0.21 -1.46
N PRO A 37 -1.80 0.45 -2.67
CA PRO A 37 -1.80 -0.57 -3.72
C PRO A 37 -0.41 -1.10 -3.99
N GLY A 38 -0.29 -2.42 -4.04
CA GLY A 38 0.93 -3.09 -4.49
C GLY A 38 1.11 -2.95 -6.00
N ILE A 39 2.30 -3.32 -6.47
CA ILE A 39 2.61 -3.30 -7.90
C ILE A 39 1.71 -4.25 -8.71
N ASP A 40 1.23 -5.33 -8.10
CA ASP A 40 0.22 -6.24 -8.66
C ASP A 40 -1.07 -5.49 -9.03
N VAL A 41 -1.55 -4.65 -8.11
CA VAL A 41 -2.77 -3.86 -8.30
C VAL A 41 -2.56 -2.81 -9.38
N LEU A 42 -1.41 -2.12 -9.37
CA LEU A 42 -1.09 -1.11 -10.38
C LEU A 42 -0.98 -1.70 -11.79
N LEU A 43 -0.30 -2.85 -11.93
CA LEU A 43 -0.16 -3.53 -13.22
C LEU A 43 -1.48 -4.10 -13.72
N THR A 44 -2.28 -4.69 -12.83
CA THR A 44 -3.52 -5.38 -13.24
C THR A 44 -4.68 -4.42 -13.45
N ARG A 45 -4.99 -3.56 -12.47
CA ARG A 45 -6.09 -2.59 -12.61
C ARG A 45 -5.73 -1.44 -13.55
N GLY A 46 -4.44 -1.12 -13.69
CA GLY A 46 -3.95 -0.17 -14.70
C GLY A 46 -3.99 -0.71 -16.14
N GLY A 47 -4.30 -2.00 -16.33
CA GLY A 47 -4.47 -2.62 -17.65
C GLY A 47 -3.16 -3.04 -18.33
N ALA A 48 -2.02 -2.92 -17.66
CA ALA A 48 -0.73 -3.35 -18.19
C ALA A 48 -0.55 -4.87 -18.18
N LEU A 49 -1.31 -5.59 -17.34
CA LEU A 49 -1.23 -7.04 -17.17
C LEU A 49 -2.62 -7.62 -16.86
N ARG A 50 -2.95 -8.79 -17.40
CA ARG A 50 -4.14 -9.54 -16.94
C ARG A 50 -3.86 -10.17 -15.58
N ARG A 51 -4.87 -10.26 -14.71
CA ARG A 51 -4.70 -10.75 -13.33
C ARG A 51 -4.15 -12.17 -13.26
N GLU A 52 -4.56 -13.03 -14.18
CA GLU A 52 -4.11 -14.42 -14.27
C GLU A 52 -2.61 -14.47 -14.58
N GLY A 53 -2.18 -13.63 -15.53
CA GLY A 53 -0.79 -13.54 -15.96
C GLY A 53 0.18 -13.07 -14.86
N TRP A 54 -0.33 -12.40 -13.82
CA TRP A 54 0.44 -12.08 -12.62
C TRP A 54 0.74 -13.31 -11.77
N TRP A 55 -0.29 -14.10 -11.44
CA TRP A 55 -0.14 -15.27 -10.58
C TRP A 55 0.70 -16.37 -11.22
N ASP A 56 0.55 -16.55 -12.53
CA ASP A 56 1.42 -17.44 -13.31
C ASP A 56 2.89 -17.02 -13.19
N ALA A 57 3.19 -15.73 -13.37
CA ALA A 57 4.56 -15.22 -13.26
C ALA A 57 5.13 -15.39 -11.84
N VAL A 58 4.30 -15.22 -10.81
CA VAL A 58 4.69 -15.48 -9.41
C VAL A 58 4.99 -16.96 -9.20
N ALA A 59 4.15 -17.86 -9.71
CA ALA A 59 4.34 -19.31 -9.60
C ALA A 59 5.63 -19.76 -10.32
N GLU A 60 5.89 -19.23 -11.52
CA GLU A 60 7.05 -19.61 -12.33
C GLU A 60 8.37 -19.02 -11.83
N ALA A 61 8.37 -17.75 -11.39
CA ALA A 61 9.61 -17.00 -11.14
C ALA A 61 9.79 -16.49 -9.70
N GLY A 62 8.80 -16.71 -8.81
CA GLY A 62 8.81 -16.23 -7.43
C GLY A 62 9.93 -16.84 -6.58
N ALA A 63 10.12 -18.16 -6.67
CA ALA A 63 11.19 -18.87 -5.95
C ALA A 63 12.59 -18.39 -6.36
N GLY A 64 12.73 -17.96 -7.62
CA GLY A 64 13.97 -17.41 -8.15
C GLY A 64 14.18 -15.92 -7.87
N GLN A 65 13.22 -15.23 -7.24
CA GLN A 65 13.22 -13.78 -7.03
C GLN A 65 13.36 -13.00 -8.35
N ARG A 66 12.66 -13.43 -9.40
CA ARG A 66 12.79 -12.86 -10.76
C ARG A 66 11.45 -12.56 -11.42
N VAL A 67 10.37 -12.38 -10.65
CA VAL A 67 9.03 -12.18 -11.25
C VAL A 67 9.00 -10.94 -12.16
N GLY A 68 9.59 -9.81 -11.73
CA GLY A 68 9.63 -8.61 -12.56
C GLY A 68 10.36 -8.85 -13.88
N ARG A 69 11.55 -9.47 -13.82
CA ARG A 69 12.31 -9.83 -15.03
C ARG A 69 11.55 -10.81 -15.92
N HIS A 70 10.93 -11.83 -15.34
CA HIS A 70 10.16 -12.82 -16.10
C HIS A 70 8.97 -12.18 -16.83
N LEU A 71 8.27 -11.23 -16.21
CA LEU A 71 7.16 -10.50 -16.86
C LEU A 71 7.61 -9.73 -18.11
N VAL A 72 8.84 -9.20 -18.11
CA VAL A 72 9.44 -8.50 -19.26
C VAL A 72 9.96 -9.48 -20.29
N ASP A 73 10.76 -10.47 -19.87
CA ASP A 73 11.38 -11.46 -20.75
C ASP A 73 10.33 -12.32 -21.49
N SER A 74 9.17 -12.56 -20.87
CA SER A 74 8.03 -13.27 -21.48
C SER A 74 7.12 -12.38 -22.34
N GLY A 75 7.39 -11.07 -22.42
CA GLY A 75 6.60 -10.11 -23.19
C GLY A 75 5.22 -9.80 -22.60
N ARG A 76 4.92 -10.25 -21.37
CA ARG A 76 3.64 -10.01 -20.69
C ARG A 76 3.46 -8.56 -20.26
N VAL A 77 4.56 -7.86 -19.93
CA VAL A 77 4.57 -6.45 -19.52
C VAL A 77 5.75 -5.73 -20.18
N PRO A 78 5.55 -4.56 -20.81
CA PRO A 78 6.66 -3.73 -21.28
C PRO A 78 7.56 -3.28 -20.11
N GLY A 79 8.88 -3.30 -20.30
CA GLY A 79 9.83 -2.93 -19.24
C GLY A 79 9.59 -1.55 -18.61
N GLY A 80 9.29 -0.54 -19.44
CA GLY A 80 8.95 0.80 -18.94
C GLY A 80 7.66 0.86 -18.12
N ALA A 81 6.65 0.05 -18.46
CA ALA A 81 5.41 -0.03 -17.69
C ALA A 81 5.65 -0.68 -16.31
N LEU A 82 6.47 -1.73 -16.26
CA LEU A 82 6.89 -2.36 -15.01
C LEU A 82 7.66 -1.38 -14.13
N GLU A 83 8.63 -0.65 -14.70
CA GLU A 83 9.44 0.31 -13.96
C GLU A 83 8.59 1.46 -13.39
N LEU A 84 7.66 2.02 -14.17
CA LEU A 84 6.75 3.07 -13.69
C LEU A 84 5.86 2.58 -12.55
N CYS A 85 5.27 1.39 -12.66
CA CYS A 85 4.44 0.81 -11.61
C CYS A 85 5.28 0.47 -10.36
N HIS A 86 6.48 -0.06 -10.56
CA HIS A 86 7.42 -0.39 -9.48
C HIS A 86 7.83 0.85 -8.69
N LEU A 87 8.27 1.91 -9.37
CA LEU A 87 8.65 3.16 -8.71
C LEU A 87 7.45 3.82 -8.01
N GLY A 88 6.27 3.79 -8.64
CA GLY A 88 5.03 4.27 -8.03
C GLY A 88 4.71 3.55 -6.71
N ALA A 89 4.67 2.21 -6.74
CA ALA A 89 4.43 1.39 -5.55
C ALA A 89 5.52 1.57 -4.48
N LEU A 90 6.79 1.64 -4.88
CA LEU A 90 7.93 1.81 -3.97
C LEU A 90 7.84 3.13 -3.21
N TYR A 91 7.63 4.26 -3.90
CA TYR A 91 7.54 5.56 -3.24
C TYR A 91 6.26 5.71 -2.42
N ASP A 92 5.14 5.11 -2.85
CA ASP A 92 3.91 5.09 -2.07
C ASP A 92 4.11 4.30 -0.77
N ALA A 93 4.60 3.07 -0.85
CA ALA A 93 4.86 2.25 0.32
C ALA A 93 5.90 2.88 1.25
N ALA A 94 6.98 3.45 0.69
CA ALA A 94 8.00 4.13 1.47
C ALA A 94 7.46 5.36 2.22
N PHE A 95 6.54 6.12 1.62
CA PHE A 95 5.89 7.27 2.27
C PHE A 95 5.23 6.86 3.59
N PHE A 96 4.52 5.71 3.61
CA PHE A 96 3.88 5.17 4.80
C PHE A 96 4.86 4.44 5.73
N ALA A 97 5.78 3.61 5.21
CA ALA A 97 6.74 2.86 6.04
C ALA A 97 7.72 3.78 6.79
N LEU A 98 8.04 4.95 6.21
CA LEU A 98 8.89 5.97 6.81
C LEU A 98 8.10 7.01 7.61
N ALA A 99 6.80 6.81 7.86
CA ALA A 99 6.01 7.60 8.81
C ALA A 99 6.74 7.74 10.15
N PRO A 100 6.67 8.90 10.83
CA PRO A 100 7.17 9.04 12.19
C PRO A 100 6.43 8.05 13.09
N THR A 101 7.17 7.24 13.83
CA THR A 101 6.63 6.22 14.72
C THR A 101 7.53 6.03 15.93
N ARG A 102 6.93 5.64 17.06
CA ARG A 102 7.65 5.26 18.28
C ARG A 102 8.12 3.80 18.24
N THR A 103 7.62 3.02 17.28
CA THR A 103 7.98 1.61 17.14
C THR A 103 9.39 1.48 16.56
N PRO A 104 10.29 0.70 17.21
CA PRO A 104 11.63 0.48 16.68
C PRO A 104 11.59 -0.28 15.37
N ALA A 105 12.44 0.11 14.43
CA ALA A 105 12.61 -0.62 13.18
C ALA A 105 13.43 -1.91 13.42
N ARG A 106 13.12 -2.96 12.66
CA ARG A 106 13.86 -4.23 12.69
C ARG A 106 14.45 -4.51 11.32
N PHE A 107 15.68 -5.00 11.25
CA PHE A 107 16.30 -5.37 9.99
C PHE A 107 16.61 -6.86 9.97
N ARG A 108 16.24 -7.53 8.87
CA ARG A 108 16.57 -8.93 8.61
C ARG A 108 17.47 -9.03 7.39
N TYR A 109 18.73 -9.38 7.61
CA TYR A 109 19.70 -9.61 6.54
C TYR A 109 19.29 -10.78 5.65
N GLY A 110 19.67 -10.70 4.37
CA GLY A 110 19.47 -11.78 3.38
C GLY A 110 18.03 -11.97 2.90
N VAL A 111 17.06 -11.22 3.44
CA VAL A 111 15.68 -11.23 2.96
C VAL A 111 15.58 -10.35 1.72
N ALA A 112 15.19 -10.95 0.59
CA ALA A 112 14.90 -10.23 -0.64
C ALA A 112 13.43 -10.40 -1.03
N HIS A 113 12.90 -9.41 -1.74
CA HIS A 113 11.54 -9.47 -2.26
C HIS A 113 11.49 -10.39 -3.49
N TRP A 114 10.46 -11.22 -3.57
CA TRP A 114 10.28 -12.22 -4.64
C TRP A 114 10.12 -11.58 -6.04
N ILE A 115 9.77 -10.30 -6.11
CA ILE A 115 9.69 -9.60 -7.40
C ILE A 115 11.06 -9.41 -8.07
N GLY A 116 12.13 -9.49 -7.28
CA GLY A 116 13.49 -9.17 -7.71
C GLY A 116 13.74 -7.67 -7.86
N PRO A 117 15.00 -7.27 -8.10
CA PRO A 117 15.31 -5.88 -8.41
C PRO A 117 14.72 -5.50 -9.77
N VAL A 118 13.91 -4.44 -9.80
CA VAL A 118 13.42 -3.81 -11.04
C VAL A 118 14.24 -2.54 -11.30
N ARG A 119 14.03 -1.51 -10.46
CA ARG A 119 14.83 -0.28 -10.46
C ARG A 119 15.29 0.03 -9.03
N PRO A 120 16.55 -0.24 -8.68
CA PRO A 120 17.11 0.19 -7.40
C PRO A 120 17.03 1.71 -7.25
N VAL A 121 16.71 2.18 -6.04
CA VAL A 121 16.62 3.59 -5.69
C VAL A 121 17.53 3.89 -4.49
N PRO A 122 18.41 4.89 -4.59
CA PRO A 122 19.21 5.33 -3.45
C PRO A 122 18.35 5.71 -2.25
N VAL A 123 18.78 5.32 -1.04
CA VAL A 123 18.05 5.57 0.21
C VAL A 123 17.78 7.06 0.44
N ASP A 124 18.73 7.92 0.11
CA ASP A 124 18.60 9.38 0.22
C ASP A 124 17.53 9.94 -0.74
N ALA A 125 17.41 9.39 -1.95
CA ALA A 125 16.35 9.74 -2.89
C ALA A 125 14.96 9.35 -2.36
N VAL A 126 14.81 8.16 -1.78
CA VAL A 126 13.56 7.71 -1.14
C VAL A 126 13.17 8.63 0.02
N GLN A 127 14.14 9.01 0.87
CA GLN A 127 13.89 9.92 1.99
C GLN A 127 13.51 11.33 1.52
N ARG A 128 14.21 11.87 0.52
CA ARG A 128 13.88 13.18 -0.07
C ARG A 128 12.47 13.19 -0.65
N GLU A 129 12.11 12.19 -1.44
CA GLU A 129 10.76 12.12 -2.01
C GLU A 129 9.69 11.95 -0.92
N THR A 130 9.96 11.18 0.13
CA THR A 130 9.04 11.06 1.28
C THR A 130 8.78 12.42 1.94
N LEU A 131 9.82 13.21 2.18
CA LEU A 131 9.70 14.56 2.77
C LEU A 131 8.96 15.51 1.83
N ARG A 132 9.36 15.55 0.55
CA ARG A 132 8.71 16.36 -0.49
C ARG A 132 7.20 16.09 -0.59
N ARG A 133 6.80 14.82 -0.51
CA ARG A 133 5.39 14.39 -0.53
C ARG A 133 4.62 14.91 0.68
N ARG A 134 5.21 14.83 1.89
CA ARG A 134 4.57 15.36 3.11
C ARG A 134 4.39 16.87 3.05
N GLU A 135 5.44 17.59 2.67
CA GLU A 135 5.38 19.04 2.51
C GLU A 135 4.34 19.44 1.45
N LEU A 136 4.20 18.66 0.37
CA LEU A 136 3.17 18.91 -0.62
C LEU A 136 1.76 18.73 -0.05
N LEU A 137 1.49 17.63 0.67
CA LEU A 137 0.18 17.39 1.26
C LEU A 137 -0.18 18.47 2.28
N ASP A 138 0.77 18.83 3.15
CA ASP A 138 0.60 19.89 4.15
C ASP A 138 0.29 21.25 3.52
N ARG A 139 0.98 21.61 2.42
CA ARG A 139 0.70 22.84 1.65
C ARG A 139 -0.67 22.84 0.98
N ILE A 140 -1.20 21.69 0.57
CA ILE A 140 -2.51 21.60 -0.09
C ILE A 140 -3.62 21.78 0.94
N TRP A 141 -3.54 21.04 2.04
CA TRP A 141 -4.51 21.05 3.13
C TRP A 141 -3.81 20.48 4.36
N PRO A 142 -3.68 21.18 5.50
CA PRO A 142 -2.83 20.73 6.60
C PRO A 142 -3.44 19.59 7.43
N ASP A 143 -4.76 19.52 7.55
CA ASP A 143 -5.41 18.50 8.39
C ASP A 143 -5.27 17.09 7.78
N ALA A 144 -4.48 16.25 8.47
CA ALA A 144 -4.17 14.89 8.05
C ALA A 144 -5.25 13.85 8.34
N ALA A 145 -6.36 14.22 8.98
CA ALA A 145 -7.47 13.31 9.20
C ALA A 145 -7.98 12.70 7.88
N VAL A 146 -7.96 13.47 6.78
CA VAL A 146 -8.43 13.02 5.47
C VAL A 146 -7.58 11.92 4.83
N ASP A 147 -6.37 11.67 5.33
CA ASP A 147 -5.48 10.64 4.78
C ASP A 147 -5.85 9.24 5.29
N THR A 148 -6.47 9.15 6.47
CA THR A 148 -6.67 7.87 7.17
C THR A 148 -8.11 7.63 7.62
N ALA A 149 -8.91 8.66 7.85
CA ALA A 149 -10.29 8.48 8.28
C ALA A 149 -11.18 8.01 7.12
N PRO A 150 -12.27 7.28 7.40
CA PRO A 150 -13.39 7.18 6.48
C PRO A 150 -13.86 8.57 6.06
N LEU A 151 -14.23 8.73 4.79
CA LEU A 151 -14.55 10.03 4.21
C LEU A 151 -16.01 10.12 3.81
N THR A 152 -16.63 11.26 4.09
CA THR A 152 -17.98 11.60 3.63
C THR A 152 -17.96 12.86 2.76
N ARG A 153 -18.99 13.03 1.93
CA ARG A 153 -19.16 14.22 1.10
C ARG A 153 -19.84 15.31 1.94
N THR A 154 -19.24 16.49 1.97
CA THR A 154 -19.70 17.60 2.83
C THR A 154 -20.40 18.72 2.05
N GLY A 155 -20.15 18.84 0.75
CA GLY A 155 -20.73 19.87 -0.11
C GLY A 155 -21.55 19.29 -1.26
N HIS A 156 -22.52 20.06 -1.76
CA HIS A 156 -23.14 19.80 -3.06
C HIS A 156 -22.17 20.27 -4.17
N PRO A 157 -22.01 19.53 -5.29
CA PRO A 157 -21.02 19.83 -6.32
C PRO A 157 -21.15 21.17 -7.08
N ASP A 158 -21.99 22.11 -6.63
CA ASP A 158 -22.59 23.10 -7.54
C ASP A 158 -21.81 24.42 -7.75
N ASP A 159 -20.72 24.69 -7.03
CA ASP A 159 -20.00 25.97 -7.20
C ASP A 159 -18.54 25.87 -7.72
N SER A 160 -18.03 24.67 -8.02
CA SER A 160 -16.69 24.55 -8.60
C SER A 160 -16.48 23.34 -9.52
N PRO A 161 -15.99 23.54 -10.76
CA PRO A 161 -15.75 22.43 -11.67
C PRO A 161 -14.64 21.53 -11.14
N VAL A 162 -15.02 20.32 -10.73
CA VAL A 162 -14.08 19.27 -10.31
C VAL A 162 -13.48 18.61 -11.57
N PRO A 163 -12.15 18.61 -11.75
CA PRO A 163 -11.51 17.92 -12.87
C PRO A 163 -11.90 16.44 -12.93
N PRO A 164 -12.01 15.84 -14.13
CA PRO A 164 -12.49 14.46 -14.30
C PRO A 164 -11.76 13.42 -13.42
N GLY A 165 -10.44 13.56 -13.27
CA GLY A 165 -9.64 12.67 -12.43
C GLY A 165 -9.99 12.75 -10.93
N ARG A 166 -10.30 13.95 -10.42
CA ARG A 166 -10.76 14.17 -9.04
C ARG A 166 -12.21 13.74 -8.84
N ARG A 167 -13.05 13.89 -9.88
CA ARG A 167 -14.46 13.44 -9.84
C ARG A 167 -14.57 11.93 -9.59
N ARG A 168 -13.72 11.12 -10.24
CA ARG A 168 -13.65 9.66 -9.99
C ARG A 168 -13.29 9.30 -8.55
N VAL A 169 -12.45 10.10 -7.88
CA VAL A 169 -12.11 9.92 -6.47
C VAL A 169 -13.31 10.28 -5.60
N LEU A 170 -13.91 11.45 -5.85
CA LEU A 170 -15.11 11.92 -5.14
C LEU A 170 -16.28 10.92 -5.23
N GLU A 171 -16.46 10.30 -6.40
CA GLU A 171 -17.49 9.27 -6.63
C GLU A 171 -17.34 8.02 -5.75
N ARG A 172 -16.13 7.72 -5.23
CA ARG A 172 -15.88 6.58 -4.32
C ARG A 172 -16.02 6.92 -2.84
N VAL A 173 -16.14 8.20 -2.50
CA VAL A 173 -16.38 8.67 -1.13
C VAL A 173 -17.82 8.37 -0.75
N ASP A 174 -18.00 7.49 0.23
CA ASP A 174 -19.29 6.91 0.62
C ASP A 174 -19.56 6.88 2.14
N GLY A 175 -18.67 7.46 2.95
CA GLY A 175 -18.75 7.44 4.41
C GLY A 175 -18.07 6.25 5.07
N VAL A 176 -17.58 5.27 4.30
CA VAL A 176 -16.95 4.05 4.82
C VAL A 176 -15.50 3.93 4.36
N ARG A 177 -15.23 4.22 3.09
CA ARG A 177 -13.88 4.06 2.51
C ARG A 177 -12.90 5.10 3.03
N THR A 178 -11.68 4.63 3.30
CA THR A 178 -10.48 5.46 3.51
C THR A 178 -9.80 5.81 2.18
N ALA A 179 -8.81 6.70 2.21
CA ALA A 179 -7.97 6.99 1.05
C ALA A 179 -7.28 5.74 0.47
N THR A 180 -6.86 4.82 1.35
CA THR A 180 -6.26 3.54 0.96
C THR A 180 -7.26 2.69 0.17
N ASP A 181 -8.49 2.54 0.67
CA ASP A 181 -9.53 1.74 -0.01
C ASP A 181 -9.85 2.29 -1.39
N ILE A 182 -9.96 3.61 -1.49
CA ILE A 182 -10.20 4.30 -2.77
C ILE A 182 -9.04 4.05 -3.75
N ALA A 183 -7.78 4.14 -3.28
CA ALA A 183 -6.62 3.86 -4.12
C ALA A 183 -6.58 2.41 -4.62
N GLN A 184 -6.89 1.45 -3.74
CA GLN A 184 -6.96 0.02 -4.07
C GLN A 184 -8.02 -0.28 -5.11
N GLU A 185 -9.22 0.29 -4.93
CA GLU A 185 -10.33 0.08 -5.85
C GLU A 185 -10.08 0.69 -7.23
N LEU A 186 -9.54 1.91 -7.25
CA LEU A 186 -9.21 2.60 -8.50
C LEU A 186 -7.95 2.07 -9.18
N GLY A 187 -7.10 1.30 -8.49
CA GLY A 187 -5.83 0.83 -9.03
C GLY A 187 -4.85 1.98 -9.32
N ARG A 188 -4.87 3.01 -8.47
CA ARG A 188 -4.06 4.23 -8.64
C ARG A 188 -3.06 4.37 -7.51
N SER A 189 -2.00 5.14 -7.75
CA SER A 189 -1.07 5.56 -6.69
C SER A 189 -1.84 6.16 -5.50
N ALA A 190 -1.55 5.65 -4.31
CA ALA A 190 -2.11 6.13 -3.06
C ALA A 190 -1.76 7.61 -2.85
N PHE A 191 -0.53 8.02 -3.16
CA PHE A 191 -0.13 9.42 -3.04
C PHE A 191 -0.95 10.35 -3.95
N HIS A 192 -1.22 9.95 -5.19
CA HIS A 192 -2.08 10.74 -6.08
C HIS A 192 -3.52 10.82 -5.58
N VAL A 193 -4.05 9.76 -4.98
CA VAL A 193 -5.37 9.78 -4.34
C VAL A 193 -5.36 10.72 -3.12
N LEU A 194 -4.32 10.72 -2.29
CA LEU A 194 -4.17 11.67 -1.18
C LEU A 194 -4.14 13.13 -1.68
N VAL A 195 -3.40 13.42 -2.74
CA VAL A 195 -3.37 14.76 -3.35
C VAL A 195 -4.76 15.17 -3.85
N ASP A 196 -5.48 14.26 -4.52
CA ASP A 196 -6.84 14.51 -5.00
C ASP A 196 -7.81 14.76 -3.82
N LEU A 197 -7.73 13.97 -2.75
CA LEU A 197 -8.56 14.11 -1.55
C LEU A 197 -8.27 15.38 -0.75
N ARG A 198 -6.99 15.72 -0.54
CA ARG A 198 -6.60 16.97 0.13
C ARG A 198 -7.11 18.20 -0.64
N ARG A 199 -7.09 18.16 -1.98
CA ARG A 199 -7.67 19.21 -2.84
C ARG A 199 -9.20 19.26 -2.76
N LEU A 200 -9.87 18.10 -2.63
CA LEU A 200 -11.31 18.04 -2.44
C LEU A 200 -11.70 18.57 -1.04
N ALA A 201 -10.91 18.28 -0.01
CA ALA A 201 -11.11 18.77 1.35
C ALA A 201 -10.91 20.28 1.43
N ALA A 202 -9.86 20.81 0.80
CA ALA A 202 -9.64 22.25 0.67
C ALA A 202 -10.78 22.97 -0.07
N ALA A 203 -11.50 22.27 -0.95
CA ALA A 203 -12.69 22.78 -1.63
C ALA A 203 -13.99 22.57 -0.84
N GLY A 204 -13.94 22.00 0.38
CA GLY A 204 -15.11 21.72 1.20
C GLY A 204 -16.02 20.61 0.68
N LEU A 205 -15.54 19.78 -0.26
CA LEU A 205 -16.33 18.73 -0.91
C LEU A 205 -16.28 17.39 -0.17
N VAL A 206 -15.22 17.15 0.59
CA VAL A 206 -15.04 15.94 1.41
C VAL A 206 -14.54 16.32 2.80
N GLY A 207 -14.90 15.51 3.78
CA GLY A 207 -14.40 15.63 5.14
C GLY A 207 -14.31 14.26 5.82
N PRO A 208 -13.52 14.15 6.91
CA PRO A 208 -13.50 12.94 7.72
C PRO A 208 -14.87 12.71 8.35
N VAL A 209 -15.30 11.45 8.39
CA VAL A 209 -16.50 11.05 9.12
C VAL A 209 -16.27 11.30 10.62
N PRO A 210 -17.15 12.06 11.30
CA PRO A 210 -17.01 12.30 12.73
C PRO A 210 -17.02 10.98 13.51
N PRO A 211 -16.22 10.86 14.59
CA PRO A 211 -16.10 9.61 15.37
C PRO A 211 -17.43 9.05 15.90
N ALA A 212 -18.43 9.91 16.10
CA ALA A 212 -19.76 9.50 16.56
C ALA A 212 -20.53 8.67 15.51
N ALA A 213 -20.35 8.95 14.22
CA ALA A 213 -21.01 8.23 13.12
C ALA A 213 -20.30 6.90 12.79
N ALA A 214 -19.00 6.78 13.09
CA ALA A 214 -18.24 5.54 12.87
C ALA A 214 -18.69 4.38 13.78
N ARG A 215 -19.18 4.68 15.00
CA ARG A 215 -19.66 3.68 15.97
C ARG A 215 -20.97 3.02 15.56
N ASP A 216 -21.80 3.71 14.79
CA ASP A 216 -23.06 3.15 14.27
C ASP A 216 -22.84 2.25 13.06
N ALA A 217 -21.78 2.50 12.26
CA ALA A 217 -21.37 1.63 11.16
C ALA A 217 -20.65 0.35 11.62
N GLU A 218 -19.90 0.40 12.73
CA GLU A 218 -19.32 -0.78 13.39
C GLU A 218 -20.37 -1.69 14.05
N ARG A 219 -21.61 -1.22 14.21
CA ARG A 219 -22.74 -2.01 14.72
C ARG A 219 -23.37 -2.95 13.69
N ILE A 220 -22.56 -3.49 12.78
CA ILE A 220 -22.89 -4.77 12.15
C ILE A 220 -22.79 -5.81 13.25
N ALA A 221 -23.93 -6.42 13.62
CA ALA A 221 -23.98 -7.48 14.60
C ALA A 221 -23.09 -8.65 14.14
N LEU A 222 -21.88 -8.71 14.69
CA LEU A 222 -21.11 -9.94 14.70
C LEU A 222 -21.94 -10.95 15.49
N PRO A 223 -22.21 -12.17 14.98
CA PRO A 223 -22.71 -13.22 15.85
C PRO A 223 -21.73 -13.36 17.00
N GLU A 224 -22.22 -13.42 18.24
CA GLU A 224 -21.40 -13.77 19.39
C GLU A 224 -20.69 -15.09 19.07
N VAL A 225 -19.41 -14.99 18.72
CA VAL A 225 -18.53 -16.15 18.69
C VAL A 225 -18.31 -16.49 20.15
N THR A 226 -19.12 -17.42 20.65
CA THR A 226 -18.87 -18.09 21.92
C THR A 226 -17.43 -18.62 21.88
N ALA A 227 -16.59 -18.04 22.73
CA ALA A 227 -15.24 -18.52 22.95
C ALA A 227 -15.31 -19.83 23.73
N ASP A 228 -15.62 -20.93 23.04
CA ASP A 228 -15.30 -22.26 23.52
C ASP A 228 -14.52 -22.98 22.41
N PRO A 229 -13.18 -23.09 22.50
CA PRO A 229 -12.44 -23.92 21.58
C PRO A 229 -12.86 -25.35 21.87
N ASP A 230 -13.54 -26.00 20.94
CA ASP A 230 -14.04 -27.37 21.11
C ASP A 230 -12.87 -28.35 21.31
N VAL A 231 -12.39 -28.46 22.56
CA VAL A 231 -11.19 -29.20 22.97
C VAL A 231 -11.33 -30.68 22.61
N ALA A 232 -12.56 -31.17 22.53
CA ALA A 232 -12.88 -32.51 22.07
C ALA A 232 -12.53 -32.72 20.58
N LEU A 233 -12.70 -31.71 19.73
CA LEU A 233 -12.27 -31.76 18.33
C LEU A 233 -10.75 -31.80 18.22
N LEU A 234 -10.04 -30.94 18.96
CA LEU A 234 -8.57 -30.88 18.93
C LEU A 234 -7.93 -32.16 19.45
N ARG A 235 -8.50 -32.80 20.50
CA ARG A 235 -8.02 -34.09 21.01
C ARG A 235 -8.25 -35.23 20.01
N ARG A 236 -9.39 -35.25 19.30
CA ARG A 236 -9.66 -36.24 18.25
C ARG A 236 -8.71 -36.10 17.07
N LEU A 237 -8.43 -34.87 16.65
CA LEU A 237 -7.51 -34.61 15.53
C LEU A 237 -6.07 -35.01 15.87
N ARG A 238 -5.63 -34.75 17.10
CA ARG A 238 -4.33 -35.19 17.59
C ARG A 238 -4.22 -36.72 17.63
N ALA A 239 -5.21 -37.41 18.17
CA ALA A 239 -5.21 -38.87 18.23
C ALA A 239 -5.18 -39.53 16.83
N ALA A 240 -5.82 -38.91 15.84
CA ALA A 240 -5.79 -39.39 14.45
C ALA A 240 -4.42 -39.19 13.79
N LEU A 241 -3.68 -38.14 14.15
CA LEU A 241 -2.34 -37.87 13.62
C LEU A 241 -1.25 -38.71 14.30
N GLU A 242 -1.43 -39.09 15.56
CA GLU A 242 -0.50 -39.98 16.29
C GLU A 242 -0.68 -41.47 15.92
N ALA A 243 -1.73 -41.81 15.16
CA ALA A 243 -2.03 -43.17 14.69
C ALA A 243 -1.58 -43.45 13.24
N LEU A 244 -0.91 -42.49 12.59
CA LEU A 244 -0.23 -42.62 11.30
C LEU A 244 1.26 -42.85 11.49
#